data_AF-A0A968F918-F1
#
_entry.id   AF-A0A968F918-F1
#
_cell.length_a   1.000
_cell.length_b   1.000
_cell.length_c   1.000
_cell.angle_alpha   90.00
_cell.angle_beta   90.00
_cell.angle_gamma   90.00
#
_symmetry.space_group_name_H-M   'P 1'
#
loop_
_entity.id
_entity.type
_entity.pdbx_description
1 polymer ?
#
loop_
_entity_poly.entity_id
_entity_poly.type
_entity_poly.pdbx_seq_one_letter_code
_entity_poly.pdbx_strand_id
1 'polypeptide(L)'
;MKTTDGGQTWSKSLDWSYNQQHGVWAVEVNPLNPNTVWAATTDGTYKSTDAGANWNQVHNVIMGMDLVINPMDTNMVFASYGNFQSN
;
A
#
# COMPACT_ATOMS: atom_id res chain seq x y z
N MET A 1 6.93 7.31 -1.52
CA MET A 1 8.39 7.49 -1.35
C MET A 1 8.89 6.50 -0.29
N LYS A 2 10.18 6.12 -0.31
CA LYS A 2 10.83 5.27 0.71
C LYS A 2 12.15 5.88 1.17
N THR A 3 12.46 5.73 2.44
CA THR A 3 13.76 6.05 3.05
C THR A 3 14.30 4.84 3.81
N THR A 4 15.62 4.80 4.01
CA THR A 4 16.31 3.81 4.87
C THR A 4 17.26 4.47 5.87
N ASP A 5 17.32 5.80 5.89
CA ASP A 5 18.30 6.60 6.63
C ASP A 5 17.63 7.62 7.58
N GLY A 6 16.41 7.31 8.02
CA GLY A 6 15.64 8.19 8.91
C GLY A 6 15.05 9.42 8.22
N GLY A 7 14.88 9.36 6.89
CA GLY A 7 14.26 10.44 6.12
C GLY A 7 15.22 11.50 5.59
N GLN A 8 16.53 11.25 5.64
CA GLN A 8 17.54 12.14 5.07
C GLN A 8 17.51 12.09 3.54
N THR A 9 17.36 10.89 2.97
CA THR A 9 17.16 10.69 1.55
C THR A 9 15.91 9.86 1.27
N TRP A 10 15.30 10.14 0.13
CA TRP A 10 14.07 9.50 -0.32
C TRP A 10 14.20 9.04 -1.76
N SER A 11 13.78 7.80 -2.01
CA SER A 11 13.65 7.22 -3.33
C SER A 11 12.17 6.99 -3.67
N LYS A 12 11.84 7.05 -4.95
CA LYS A 12 10.51 6.65 -5.40
C LYS A 12 10.34 5.14 -5.23
N SER A 13 9.14 4.71 -4.91
CA SER A 13 8.81 3.30 -4.67
C SER A 13 7.66 2.90 -5.60
N LEU A 14 6.44 3.37 -5.33
CA LEU A 14 5.43 3.55 -6.37
C LEU A 14 5.82 4.76 -7.22
N ASP A 15 6.52 4.54 -8.33
CA ASP A 15 6.97 5.57 -9.28
C ASP A 15 5.90 5.86 -10.34
N TRP A 16 4.75 6.34 -9.87
CA TRP A 16 3.73 6.86 -10.76
C TRP A 16 4.01 8.32 -11.10
N SER A 17 3.80 8.66 -12.37
CA SER A 17 3.83 10.03 -12.85
C SER A 17 2.53 10.76 -12.47
N TYR A 18 2.62 12.09 -12.34
CA TYR A 18 1.47 12.94 -12.03
C TYR A 18 0.28 12.74 -13.00
N ASN A 19 0.56 12.50 -14.29
CA ASN A 19 -0.46 12.36 -15.33
C ASN A 19 -1.32 11.10 -15.19
N GLN A 20 -0.85 10.11 -14.41
CA GLN A 20 -1.64 8.91 -14.14
C GLN A 20 -2.74 9.14 -13.09
N GLN A 21 -2.69 10.26 -12.35
CA GLN A 21 -3.69 10.66 -11.37
C GLN A 21 -3.95 9.60 -10.26
N HIS A 22 -2.97 8.74 -9.98
CA HIS A 22 -3.03 7.80 -8.86
C HIS A 22 -2.58 8.48 -7.56
N GLY A 23 -3.28 8.17 -6.46
CA GLY A 23 -2.91 8.52 -5.11
C GLY A 23 -2.65 7.27 -4.27
N VAL A 24 -1.89 7.44 -3.19
CA VAL A 24 -1.70 6.44 -2.14
C VAL A 24 -2.23 7.06 -0.85
N TRP A 25 -3.26 6.44 -0.25
CA TRP A 25 -3.91 6.97 0.96
C TRP A 25 -3.31 6.40 2.24
N ALA A 26 -2.99 5.11 2.24
CA ALA A 26 -2.40 4.44 3.39
C ALA A 26 -1.27 3.50 2.96
N VAL A 27 -0.28 3.34 3.83
CA VAL A 27 0.83 2.38 3.68
C VAL A 27 1.07 1.75 5.04
N GLU A 28 0.99 0.42 5.13
CA GLU A 28 1.35 -0.32 6.35
C GLU A 28 2.48 -1.29 6.09
N VAL A 29 3.41 -1.34 7.03
CA VAL A 29 4.53 -2.29 7.05
C VAL A 29 4.14 -3.43 7.96
N ASN A 30 4.29 -4.68 7.48
CA ASN A 30 4.01 -5.84 8.30
C ASN A 30 4.95 -5.87 9.53
N PRO A 31 4.41 -5.92 10.77
CA PRO A 31 5.20 -5.82 11.99
C PRO A 31 6.07 -7.06 12.27
N LEU A 32 5.75 -8.22 11.67
CA LEU A 32 6.52 -9.46 11.81
C LEU A 32 7.49 -9.70 10.65
N ASN A 33 7.27 -9.04 9.51
CA ASN A 33 8.13 -9.14 8.33
C ASN A 33 8.16 -7.81 7.55
N PRO A 34 9.11 -6.90 7.83
CA PRO A 34 9.19 -5.60 7.19
C PRO A 34 9.38 -5.61 5.66
N ASN A 35 9.71 -6.76 5.06
CA ASN A 35 9.73 -6.88 3.59
C ASN A 35 8.32 -6.90 2.99
N THR A 36 7.30 -7.25 3.77
CA THR A 36 5.90 -7.19 3.33
C THR A 36 5.32 -5.82 3.64
N VAL A 37 4.91 -5.09 2.60
CA VAL A 37 4.31 -3.76 2.72
C VAL A 37 3.01 -3.74 1.92
N TRP A 38 1.99 -3.10 2.46
CA TRP A 38 0.69 -2.92 1.82
C TRP A 38 0.44 -1.45 1.56
N ALA A 39 -0.25 -1.13 0.46
CA ALA A 39 -0.65 0.22 0.11
C ALA A 39 -2.10 0.25 -0.38
N ALA A 40 -2.90 1.15 0.18
CA ALA A 40 -4.24 1.49 -0.32
C ALA A 40 -4.12 2.67 -1.26
N THR A 41 -4.66 2.53 -2.48
CA THR A 41 -4.44 3.48 -3.57
C THR A 41 -5.75 3.81 -4.29
N THR A 42 -5.73 4.81 -5.18
CA THR A 42 -6.90 5.17 -6.02
C THR A 42 -7.41 3.93 -6.76
N ASP A 43 -6.48 3.09 -7.22
CA ASP A 43 -6.74 2.01 -8.16
C ASP A 43 -6.85 0.65 -7.46
N GLY A 44 -6.78 0.63 -6.13
CA GLY A 44 -6.95 -0.56 -5.31
C GLY A 44 -5.78 -0.83 -4.36
N THR A 45 -5.67 -2.08 -3.93
CA THR A 45 -4.69 -2.48 -2.91
C THR A 45 -3.50 -3.16 -3.55
N TYR A 46 -2.32 -2.63 -3.25
CA TYR A 46 -1.03 -3.14 -3.69
C TYR A 46 -0.27 -3.79 -2.53
N LYS A 47 0.49 -4.84 -2.85
CA LYS A 47 1.38 -5.53 -1.92
C LYS A 47 2.79 -5.62 -2.50
N SER A 48 3.77 -5.30 -1.68
CA SER A 48 5.18 -5.60 -1.92
C SER A 48 5.64 -6.73 -0.99
N THR A 49 6.61 -7.51 -1.45
CA THR A 49 7.29 -8.55 -0.64
C THR A 49 8.80 -8.34 -0.57
N ASP A 50 9.27 -7.17 -1.03
CA ASP A 50 10.66 -6.75 -1.10
C ASP A 50 10.85 -5.31 -0.57
N ALA A 51 10.11 -4.98 0.49
CA ALA A 51 10.16 -3.69 1.20
C ALA A 51 9.84 -2.48 0.29
N GLY A 52 8.94 -2.65 -0.67
CA GLY A 52 8.51 -1.60 -1.60
C GLY A 52 9.45 -1.37 -2.78
N ALA A 53 10.32 -2.32 -3.14
CA ALA A 53 11.08 -2.23 -4.38
C ALA A 53 10.20 -2.58 -5.60
N ASN A 54 9.34 -3.59 -5.47
CA ASN A 54 8.32 -3.97 -6.45
C ASN A 54 6.95 -4.12 -5.78
N TRP A 55 5.90 -3.86 -6.55
CA TRP A 55 4.51 -3.87 -6.08
C TRP A 55 3.63 -4.67 -7.03
N ASN A 56 2.72 -5.46 -6.46
CA ASN A 56 1.69 -6.20 -7.18
C ASN A 56 0.32 -5.72 -6.71
N GLN A 57 -0.60 -5.44 -7.65
CA GLN A 57 -2.00 -5.20 -7.30
C GLN A 57 -2.63 -6.53 -6.90
N VAL A 58 -3.13 -6.62 -5.67
CA VAL A 58 -3.70 -7.86 -5.10
C VAL A 58 -5.22 -7.76 -4.91
N HIS A 59 -5.77 -6.55 -4.99
CA HIS A 59 -7.20 -6.31 -4.97
C HIS A 59 -7.53 -5.06 -5.81
N ASN A 60 -8.47 -5.19 -6.74
CA ASN A 60 -8.77 -4.18 -7.75
C ASN A 60 -10.03 -3.33 -7.46
N VAL A 61 -10.53 -3.36 -6.22
CA VAL A 61 -11.59 -2.43 -5.80
C VAL A 61 -10.97 -1.06 -5.62
N ILE A 62 -11.45 -0.09 -6.41
CA ILE A 62 -10.93 1.27 -6.42
C ILE A 62 -11.27 2.04 -5.15
N MET A 63 -10.58 3.17 -4.95
CA MET A 63 -10.73 4.04 -3.79
C MET A 63 -10.41 3.32 -2.47
N GLY A 64 -9.27 2.64 -2.40
CA GLY A 64 -8.74 2.14 -1.13
C GLY A 64 -8.37 3.34 -0.24
N MET A 65 -8.99 3.43 0.93
CA MET A 65 -8.87 4.60 1.81
C MET A 65 -7.91 4.35 2.97
N ASP A 66 -7.97 3.17 3.56
CA ASP A 66 -7.16 2.80 4.72
C ASP A 66 -6.98 1.28 4.76
N LEU A 67 -5.92 0.82 5.43
CA LEU A 67 -5.69 -0.59 5.69
C LEU A 67 -4.98 -0.80 7.03
N VAL A 68 -5.28 -1.91 7.70
CA VAL A 68 -4.60 -2.31 8.94
C VAL A 68 -4.25 -3.80 8.88
N ILE A 69 -3.03 -4.11 9.34
CA ILE A 69 -2.53 -5.48 9.43
C ILE A 69 -2.82 -5.99 10.83
N ASN A 70 -3.42 -7.17 10.97
CA ASN A 70 -3.56 -7.79 12.27
C ASN A 70 -2.16 -8.15 12.83
N PRO A 71 -1.74 -7.59 13.98
CA PRO A 71 -0.40 -7.82 14.52
C PRO A 71 -0.18 -9.25 15.03
N MET A 72 -1.26 -9.99 15.33
CA MET A 72 -1.19 -11.38 15.81
C MET A 72 -1.24 -12.42 14.68
N ASP A 73 -1.80 -12.04 13.53
CA ASP A 73 -1.81 -12.85 12.31
C ASP A 73 -1.71 -11.95 11.09
N THR A 74 -0.50 -11.78 10.59
CA THR A 74 -0.21 -10.84 9.50
C THR A 74 -0.68 -11.33 8.12
N ASN A 75 -1.35 -12.50 8.04
CA ASN A 75 -2.10 -12.91 6.86
C ASN A 75 -3.49 -12.26 6.79
N MET A 76 -3.99 -11.74 7.91
CA MET A 76 -5.25 -11.00 7.97
C MET A 76 -4.99 -9.49 7.84
N VAL A 77 -5.54 -8.89 6.79
CA VAL A 77 -5.47 -7.45 6.52
C VAL A 77 -6.90 -6.95 6.31
N PHE A 78 -7.27 -5.90 7.04
CA PHE A 78 -8.52 -5.18 6.82
C PHE A 78 -8.24 -3.98 5.94
N ALA A 79 -9.10 -3.72 4.96
CA ALA A 79 -9.02 -2.56 4.09
C ALA A 79 -10.39 -1.92 3.95
N SER A 80 -10.44 -0.59 3.97
CA SER A 80 -11.65 0.18 3.72
C SER A 80 -11.61 0.78 2.31
N TYR A 81 -12.77 0.85 1.68
CA TYR A 81 -12.92 1.39 0.33
C TYR A 81 -14.01 2.44 0.33
N GLY A 82 -13.74 3.59 -0.27
CA GLY A 82 -14.70 4.70 -0.38
C GLY A 82 -15.75 4.46 -1.46
N ASN A 83 -15.48 3.55 -2.40
CA ASN A 83 -16.42 3.15 -3.43
C ASN A 83 -17.19 1.90 -3.02
N PHE A 84 -18.33 2.11 -2.35
CA PHE A 84 -19.35 1.07 -2.28
C PHE A 84 -20.13 1.10 -3.60
N GLN A 85 -19.69 0.35 -4.61
CA GLN A 85 -20.63 -0.04 -5.65
C GLN A 85 -21.68 -0.93 -4.98
N SER A 86 -22.82 -0.34 -4.64
CA SER A 86 -24.05 -1.11 -4.50
C SER A 86 -24.31 -1.75 -5.85
N ASN A 87 -24.03 -3.05 -5.98
CA ASN A 87 -24.70 -3.85 -7.00
C ASN A 87 -26.19 -3.95 -6.66
#